data_AF-A0A2M9WLX6-F1
#
_entry.id   AF-A0A2M9WLX6-F1
#
_cell.length_a   1.000
_cell.length_b   1.000
_cell.length_c   1.000
_cell.angle_alpha   90.00
_cell.angle_beta   90.00
_cell.angle_gamma   90.00
#
_symmetry.space_group_name_H-M   'P 1'
#
loop_
_entity.id
_entity.type
_entity.pdbx_description
1 polymer ?
#
loop_
_entity_poly.entity_id
_entity_poly.type
_entity_poly.pdbx_seq_one_letter_code
_entity_poly.pdbx_strand_id
1 'polypeptide(L)'
;MNFKTPIAEQMRPQTLADMVGQSELLGPGKALRNIIKQHVNISLLLWGPPGTGKTSLAQIIAKENDYPFASFNASIDNKAQLNNIINAYKYQTFVLLIDEIHRMTKNLQDFLLPYLENGHVLLVGSTTENPIMSIVPAVRSRCQIFEFNPLTEDDIAAVLNKACTKVLKLVDHQVEKNSLNLIAAAADGDLRIALNILETVHALNPKKITLANVKSFTKQQFFSYDKNATKHYDYLAAYSDSMAGSDTDAALYYLAILLKNGDLASVVRRLREIPYTYIGLANPQQVTQIVTAANQAEKIGMPKAKYPLMFATMLMCISPKSRAFEEIWERLDQDSDHPNRYPMPNSLRDFHYKHAKEITGAGLAESPFQAPHQIAKQNYMPKGLKGKQYYFPKDNQNERRLYEQYLKLHRYIYGEDYQK
;
A
#
# COMPACT_ATOMS: atom_id res chain seq x y z
N MET A 1 9.41 -20.27 -36.89
CA MET A 1 8.12 -19.54 -36.81
C MET A 1 8.16 -18.68 -35.56
N ASN A 2 8.00 -17.36 -35.69
CA ASN A 2 7.88 -16.49 -34.52
C ASN A 2 6.46 -16.60 -33.96
N PHE A 3 6.33 -16.59 -32.62
CA PHE A 3 5.03 -16.48 -31.97
C PHE A 3 4.34 -15.17 -32.39
N LYS A 4 3.00 -15.18 -32.47
CA LYS A 4 2.23 -13.95 -32.75
C LYS A 4 2.46 -12.95 -31.61
N THR A 5 2.63 -11.68 -31.98
CA THR A 5 2.73 -10.58 -31.00
C THR A 5 1.45 -10.50 -30.17
N PRO A 6 1.52 -10.46 -28.83
CA PRO A 6 0.35 -10.37 -27.96
C PRO A 6 -0.51 -9.13 -28.25
N ILE A 7 -1.84 -9.23 -28.05
CA ILE A 7 -2.76 -8.08 -28.22
C ILE A 7 -2.34 -6.90 -27.33
N ALA A 8 -1.88 -7.17 -26.10
CA ALA A 8 -1.42 -6.13 -25.19
C ALA A 8 -0.29 -5.25 -25.76
N GLU A 9 0.59 -5.83 -26.59
CA GLU A 9 1.66 -5.09 -27.26
C GLU A 9 1.14 -4.35 -28.49
N GLN A 10 0.25 -4.98 -29.28
CA GLN A 10 -0.35 -4.38 -30.48
C GLN A 10 -1.26 -3.18 -30.15
N MET A 11 -1.90 -3.21 -28.98
CA MET A 11 -2.78 -2.15 -28.49
C MET A 11 -2.05 -1.07 -27.68
N ARG A 12 -0.72 -1.13 -27.58
CA ARG A 12 0.05 -0.15 -26.83
C ARG A 12 -0.17 1.26 -27.42
N PRO A 13 -0.54 2.25 -26.58
CA PRO A 13 -0.84 3.61 -27.05
C PRO A 13 0.39 4.25 -27.66
N GLN A 14 0.18 5.06 -28.70
CA GLN A 14 1.23 5.67 -29.50
C GLN A 14 1.38 7.17 -29.26
N THR A 15 0.36 7.78 -28.65
CA THR A 15 0.27 9.21 -28.34
C THR A 15 -0.43 9.39 -27.00
N LEU A 16 -0.31 10.58 -26.39
CA LEU A 16 -1.07 10.90 -25.18
C LEU A 16 -2.60 10.82 -25.37
N ALA A 17 -3.11 10.97 -26.60
CA ALA A 17 -4.54 10.85 -26.89
C ALA A 17 -5.03 9.40 -26.92
N ASP A 18 -4.13 8.44 -27.12
CA ASP A 18 -4.44 7.01 -27.09
C ASP A 18 -4.46 6.44 -25.67
N MET A 19 -3.87 7.16 -24.71
CA MET A 19 -3.90 6.80 -23.30
C MET A 19 -5.34 6.85 -22.79
N VAL A 20 -5.73 5.82 -22.04
CA VAL A 20 -7.05 5.72 -21.43
C VAL A 20 -6.91 5.77 -19.91
N GLY A 21 -7.89 6.38 -19.24
CA GLY A 21 -7.79 6.73 -17.83
C GLY A 21 -6.80 7.86 -17.54
N GLN A 22 -6.50 8.06 -16.26
CA GLN A 22 -5.58 9.11 -15.75
C GLN A 22 -5.94 10.54 -16.19
N SER A 23 -7.22 10.83 -16.42
CA SER A 23 -7.70 12.16 -16.86
C SER A 23 -7.32 13.28 -15.90
N GLU A 24 -7.15 12.98 -14.62
CA GLU A 24 -6.69 13.94 -13.61
C GLU A 24 -5.23 14.35 -13.78
N LEU A 25 -4.40 13.51 -14.40
CA LEU A 25 -2.99 13.77 -14.65
C LEU A 25 -2.70 14.17 -16.12
N LEU A 26 -3.39 13.51 -17.05
CA LEU A 26 -3.18 13.61 -18.50
C LEU A 26 -4.31 14.37 -19.21
N GLY A 27 -5.28 14.92 -18.47
CA GLY A 27 -6.30 15.79 -19.03
C GLY A 27 -5.73 17.11 -19.58
N PRO A 28 -6.48 17.84 -20.42
CA PRO A 28 -6.07 19.16 -20.89
C PRO A 28 -5.74 20.10 -19.73
N GLY A 29 -4.56 20.74 -19.76
CA GLY A 29 -4.10 21.68 -18.73
C GLY A 29 -3.57 21.05 -17.44
N LYS A 30 -3.56 19.71 -17.31
CA LYS A 30 -3.04 19.02 -16.12
C LYS A 30 -1.51 18.98 -16.08
N ALA A 31 -0.97 18.88 -14.87
CA ALA A 31 0.46 19.04 -14.60
C ALA A 31 1.36 18.08 -15.40
N LEU A 32 1.08 16.77 -15.35
CA LEU A 32 1.88 15.77 -16.06
C LEU A 32 1.81 15.97 -17.57
N ARG A 33 0.63 16.26 -18.13
CA ARG A 33 0.50 16.58 -19.56
C ARG A 33 1.30 17.82 -19.97
N ASN A 34 1.29 18.87 -19.15
CA ASN A 34 2.03 20.09 -19.44
C ASN A 34 3.55 19.87 -19.35
N ILE A 35 4.02 19.11 -18.36
CA ILE A 35 5.43 18.70 -18.23
C ILE A 35 5.90 18.00 -19.51
N ILE A 36 5.12 17.04 -20.01
CA ILE A 36 5.45 16.29 -21.22
C ILE A 36 5.44 17.22 -22.45
N LYS A 37 4.37 18.00 -22.64
CA LYS A 37 4.22 18.90 -23.81
C LYS A 37 5.23 20.04 -23.85
N GLN A 38 5.69 20.53 -22.70
CA GLN A 38 6.66 21.62 -22.61
C GLN A 38 8.10 21.10 -22.60
N HIS A 39 8.32 19.79 -22.76
CA HIS A 39 9.64 19.16 -22.72
C HIS A 39 10.42 19.51 -21.45
N VAL A 40 9.74 19.60 -20.31
CA VAL A 40 10.39 19.91 -19.03
C VAL A 40 11.29 18.74 -18.67
N ASN A 41 12.59 19.01 -18.57
CA ASN A 41 13.60 18.01 -18.26
C ASN A 41 13.62 17.69 -16.76
N ILE A 42 12.58 17.00 -16.29
CA ILE A 42 12.44 16.57 -14.90
C ILE A 42 12.14 15.08 -14.84
N SER A 43 12.91 14.34 -14.05
CA SER A 43 12.74 12.91 -13.90
C SER A 43 11.42 12.59 -13.20
N LEU A 44 10.79 11.49 -13.60
CA LEU A 44 9.46 11.10 -13.17
C LEU A 44 9.50 9.78 -12.40
N LEU A 45 8.73 9.70 -11.32
CA LEU A 45 8.41 8.47 -10.62
C LEU A 45 6.91 8.22 -10.77
N LEU A 46 6.56 7.22 -11.57
CA LEU A 46 5.19 6.79 -11.80
C LEU A 46 4.88 5.63 -10.85
N TRP A 47 3.94 5.85 -9.93
CA TRP A 47 3.55 4.84 -8.96
C TRP A 47 2.08 4.48 -9.12
N GLY A 48 1.74 3.20 -9.06
CA GLY A 48 0.35 2.75 -9.07
C GLY A 48 0.22 1.28 -9.45
N PRO A 49 -1.00 0.73 -9.50
CA PRO A 49 -1.25 -0.68 -9.78
C PRO A 49 -0.76 -1.09 -11.19
N PRO A 50 -0.51 -2.39 -11.44
CA PRO A 50 -0.10 -2.87 -12.75
C PRO A 50 -1.17 -2.57 -13.82
N GLY A 51 -0.77 -2.60 -15.10
CA GLY A 51 -1.72 -2.39 -16.22
C GLY A 51 -2.23 -0.96 -16.43
N THR A 52 -1.83 0.01 -15.61
CA THR A 52 -2.30 1.41 -15.65
C THR A 52 -1.62 2.29 -16.71
N GLY A 53 -0.65 1.77 -17.46
CA GLY A 53 0.00 2.49 -18.57
C GLY A 53 1.30 3.24 -18.25
N LYS A 54 1.90 3.03 -17.07
CA LYS A 54 3.18 3.66 -16.68
C LYS A 54 4.31 3.47 -17.70
N THR A 55 4.57 2.21 -18.09
CA THR A 55 5.57 1.85 -19.11
C THR A 55 5.27 2.47 -20.47
N SER A 56 4.00 2.50 -20.86
CA SER A 56 3.56 3.08 -22.13
C SER A 56 3.74 4.60 -22.16
N LEU A 57 3.49 5.28 -21.03
CA LEU A 57 3.73 6.71 -20.92
C LEU A 57 5.21 7.06 -21.17
N ALA A 58 6.15 6.30 -20.60
CA ALA A 58 7.59 6.53 -20.81
C ALA A 58 7.97 6.48 -22.31
N GLN A 59 7.39 5.52 -23.06
CA GLN A 59 7.61 5.40 -24.50
C GLN A 59 6.97 6.56 -25.28
N ILE A 60 5.78 7.00 -24.87
CA ILE A 60 5.13 8.17 -25.47
C ILE A 60 5.98 9.42 -25.26
N ILE A 61 6.52 9.63 -24.05
CA ILE A 61 7.42 10.76 -23.76
C ILE A 61 8.63 10.75 -24.68
N ALA A 62 9.28 9.59 -24.85
CA ALA A 62 10.42 9.47 -25.76
C ALA A 62 10.04 9.83 -27.20
N LYS A 63 8.89 9.33 -27.67
CA LYS A 63 8.41 9.54 -29.04
C LYS A 63 7.95 10.97 -29.31
N GLU A 64 7.20 11.60 -28.40
CA GLU A 64 6.74 12.99 -28.56
C GLU A 64 7.91 13.99 -28.57
N ASN A 65 9.03 13.63 -27.92
CA ASN A 65 10.20 14.48 -27.80
C ASN A 65 11.33 14.11 -28.79
N ASP A 66 11.11 13.12 -29.66
CA ASP A 66 12.11 12.55 -30.57
C ASP A 66 13.42 12.12 -29.87
N TYR A 67 13.30 11.57 -28.67
CA TYR A 67 14.42 11.03 -27.90
C TYR A 67 14.57 9.52 -28.11
N PRO A 68 15.82 9.01 -28.15
CA PRO A 68 16.05 7.59 -28.02
C PRO A 68 15.45 7.04 -26.71
N PHE A 69 15.00 5.79 -26.76
CA PHE A 69 14.38 5.10 -25.63
C PHE A 69 15.21 3.89 -25.22
N ALA A 70 15.46 3.76 -23.92
CA ALA A 70 16.04 2.57 -23.33
C ALA A 70 15.25 2.12 -22.10
N SER A 71 15.26 0.81 -21.84
CA SER A 71 14.60 0.22 -20.68
C SER A 71 15.59 -0.58 -19.84
N PHE A 72 15.44 -0.48 -18.53
CA PHE A 72 16.18 -1.23 -17.52
C PHE A 72 15.19 -1.89 -16.56
N ASN A 73 15.29 -3.21 -16.36
CA ASN A 73 14.44 -3.94 -15.44
C ASN A 73 15.16 -4.20 -14.12
N ALA A 74 14.74 -3.52 -13.06
CA ALA A 74 15.39 -3.60 -11.75
C ALA A 74 15.34 -4.98 -11.08
N SER A 75 14.50 -5.90 -11.57
CA SER A 75 14.42 -7.27 -11.05
C SER A 75 15.49 -8.20 -11.61
N ILE A 76 16.02 -7.89 -12.79
CA ILE A 76 16.87 -8.81 -13.57
C ILE A 76 18.22 -8.17 -13.86
N ASP A 77 18.23 -6.87 -14.17
CA ASP A 77 19.41 -6.16 -14.63
C ASP A 77 20.30 -5.67 -13.47
N ASN A 78 21.58 -5.48 -13.77
CA ASN A 78 22.60 -5.11 -12.79
C ASN A 78 23.30 -3.79 -13.18
N LYS A 79 24.23 -3.33 -12.34
CA LYS A 79 24.99 -2.10 -12.55
C LYS A 79 25.74 -2.06 -13.88
N ALA A 80 26.27 -3.19 -14.35
CA ALA A 80 26.99 -3.24 -15.62
C ALA A 80 26.05 -2.98 -16.80
N GLN A 81 24.84 -3.55 -16.76
CA GLN A 81 23.82 -3.31 -17.79
C GLN A 81 23.38 -1.84 -17.83
N LEU A 82 23.17 -1.23 -16.66
CA LEU A 82 22.83 0.19 -16.58
C LEU A 82 23.95 1.08 -17.18
N ASN A 83 25.21 0.77 -16.89
CA ASN A 83 26.35 1.46 -17.50
C ASN A 83 26.40 1.29 -19.02
N ASN A 84 26.12 0.08 -19.52
CA ASN A 84 26.10 -0.18 -20.96
C ASN A 84 25.02 0.66 -21.65
N ILE A 85 23.83 0.74 -21.06
CA ILE A 85 22.74 1.57 -21.58
C ILE A 85 23.16 3.04 -21.62
N ILE A 86 23.67 3.58 -20.50
CA ILE A 86 24.08 4.98 -20.42
C ILE A 86 25.20 5.29 -21.43
N ASN A 87 26.19 4.41 -21.56
CA ASN A 87 27.30 4.58 -22.49
C ASN A 87 26.89 4.47 -23.96
N ALA A 88 25.87 3.67 -24.29
CA ALA A 88 25.33 3.58 -25.64
C ALA A 88 24.75 4.93 -26.13
N TYR A 89 24.32 5.77 -25.20
CA TYR A 89 23.75 7.09 -25.48
C TYR A 89 24.64 8.26 -25.03
N LYS A 90 25.94 8.04 -24.79
CA LYS A 90 26.87 9.02 -24.16
C LYS A 90 26.87 10.46 -24.72
N TYR A 91 26.50 10.64 -25.99
CA TYR A 91 26.53 11.93 -26.68
C TYR A 91 25.14 12.45 -27.08
N GLN A 92 24.07 11.84 -26.57
CA GLN A 92 22.69 12.19 -26.91
C GLN A 92 21.76 12.03 -25.71
N THR A 93 20.89 13.02 -25.49
CA THR A 93 19.84 12.92 -24.47
C THR A 93 18.88 11.79 -24.82
N PHE A 94 18.50 10.99 -23.84
CA PHE A 94 17.59 9.87 -24.04
C PHE A 94 16.65 9.67 -22.85
N VAL A 95 15.57 8.93 -23.08
CA VAL A 95 14.63 8.52 -22.03
C VAL A 95 15.01 7.15 -21.51
N LEU A 96 15.25 7.05 -20.20
CA LEU A 96 15.52 5.79 -19.51
C LEU A 96 14.32 5.38 -18.67
N LEU A 97 13.63 4.32 -19.08
CA LEU A 97 12.65 3.65 -18.25
C LEU A 97 13.36 2.71 -17.27
N ILE A 98 13.11 2.89 -15.98
CA ILE A 98 13.49 1.92 -14.94
C ILE A 98 12.22 1.25 -14.43
N ASP A 99 12.00 0.01 -14.83
CA ASP A 99 10.82 -0.75 -14.41
C ASP A 99 11.06 -1.45 -13.08
N GLU A 100 10.03 -1.46 -12.23
CA GLU A 100 10.05 -1.93 -10.85
C GLU A 100 11.19 -1.31 -10.01
N ILE A 101 11.35 0.02 -10.10
CA ILE A 101 12.46 0.77 -9.47
C ILE A 101 12.61 0.50 -7.95
N HIS A 102 11.53 0.13 -7.26
CA HIS A 102 11.56 -0.28 -5.84
C HIS A 102 12.43 -1.51 -5.57
N ARG A 103 12.70 -2.35 -6.58
CA ARG A 103 13.57 -3.53 -6.46
C ARG A 103 15.05 -3.22 -6.57
N MET A 104 15.41 -1.99 -6.95
CA MET A 104 16.80 -1.57 -6.98
C MET A 104 17.38 -1.49 -5.57
N THR A 105 18.58 -2.05 -5.39
CA THR A 105 19.36 -1.85 -4.16
C THR A 105 19.72 -0.38 -3.96
N LYS A 106 19.90 0.07 -2.71
CA LYS A 106 20.28 1.45 -2.39
C LYS A 106 21.51 1.93 -3.18
N ASN A 107 22.55 1.11 -3.26
CA ASN A 107 23.77 1.42 -4.01
C ASN A 107 23.52 1.68 -5.50
N LEU A 108 22.55 0.96 -6.09
CA LEU A 108 22.19 1.15 -7.49
C LEU A 108 21.30 2.37 -7.69
N GLN A 109 20.46 2.72 -6.71
CA GLN A 109 19.70 3.97 -6.72
C GLN A 109 20.63 5.20 -6.59
N ASP A 110 21.60 5.16 -5.66
CA ASP A 110 22.58 6.24 -5.49
C ASP A 110 23.45 6.44 -6.73
N PHE A 111 23.67 5.37 -7.50
CA PHE A 111 24.36 5.44 -8.78
C PHE A 111 23.62 6.28 -9.83
N LEU A 112 22.31 6.50 -9.68
CA LEU A 112 21.52 7.32 -10.60
C LEU A 112 21.70 8.83 -10.36
N LEU A 113 22.16 9.25 -9.19
CA LEU A 113 22.17 10.65 -8.78
C LEU A 113 22.86 11.60 -9.78
N PRO A 114 24.05 11.30 -10.33
CA PRO A 114 24.69 12.18 -11.30
C PRO A 114 23.86 12.36 -12.59
N TYR A 115 23.09 11.33 -12.96
CA TYR A 115 22.28 11.32 -14.19
C TYR A 115 20.93 12.00 -14.02
N LEU A 116 20.44 12.13 -12.78
CA LEU A 116 19.25 12.91 -12.44
C LEU A 116 19.50 14.42 -12.50
N GLU A 117 20.76 14.85 -12.36
CA GLU A 117 21.15 16.26 -12.27
C GLU A 117 21.71 16.83 -13.57
N ASN A 118 22.34 16.01 -14.41
CA ASN A 118 23.10 16.49 -15.58
C ASN A 118 22.24 16.83 -16.80
N GLY A 119 20.93 16.57 -16.76
CA GLY A 119 19.98 16.85 -17.85
C GLY A 119 20.16 15.99 -19.11
N HIS A 120 21.08 15.02 -19.10
CA HIS A 120 21.33 14.10 -20.22
C HIS A 120 20.38 12.89 -20.20
N VAL A 121 19.86 12.52 -19.03
CA VAL A 121 18.96 11.36 -18.88
C VAL A 121 17.62 11.83 -18.34
N LEU A 122 16.56 11.66 -19.13
CA LEU A 122 15.20 11.78 -18.62
C LEU A 122 14.78 10.43 -18.03
N LEU A 123 14.91 10.30 -16.71
CA LEU A 123 14.56 9.07 -16.03
C LEU A 123 13.05 8.99 -15.79
N VAL A 124 12.46 7.85 -16.14
CA VAL A 124 11.08 7.49 -15.79
C VAL A 124 11.13 6.19 -14.99
N GLY A 125 10.92 6.26 -13.68
CA GLY A 125 10.84 5.09 -12.81
C GLY A 125 9.39 4.62 -12.65
N SER A 126 9.09 3.35 -12.90
CA SER A 126 7.78 2.75 -12.61
C SER A 126 7.84 1.84 -11.39
N THR A 127 6.81 1.92 -10.53
CA THR A 127 6.68 1.07 -9.35
C THR A 127 5.22 0.80 -8.99
N THR A 128 4.96 -0.35 -8.38
CA THR A 128 3.67 -0.67 -7.74
C THR A 128 3.65 -0.31 -6.25
N GLU A 129 4.82 -0.16 -5.63
CA GLU A 129 4.99 0.24 -4.22
C GLU A 129 5.14 1.75 -4.04
N ASN A 130 4.70 2.28 -2.89
CA ASN A 130 4.78 3.70 -2.56
C ASN A 130 6.25 4.21 -2.57
N PRO A 131 6.60 5.18 -3.45
CA PRO A 131 7.96 5.69 -3.59
C PRO A 131 8.55 6.34 -2.32
N ILE A 132 7.71 6.83 -1.40
CA ILE A 132 8.16 7.43 -0.15
C ILE A 132 8.90 6.38 0.71
N MET A 133 8.44 5.13 0.66
CA MET A 133 8.99 4.02 1.43
C MET A 133 10.09 3.26 0.69
N SER A 134 9.95 3.09 -0.63
CA SER A 134 10.81 2.21 -1.41
C SER A 134 12.00 2.90 -2.10
N ILE A 135 11.95 4.23 -2.25
CA ILE A 135 12.99 5.01 -2.96
C ILE A 135 13.79 5.88 -1.98
N VAL A 136 15.11 5.88 -2.15
CA VAL A 136 16.00 6.67 -1.28
C VAL A 136 15.69 8.17 -1.38
N PRO A 137 15.75 8.92 -0.26
CA PRO A 137 15.41 10.35 -0.25
C PRO A 137 16.16 11.19 -1.29
N ALA A 138 17.41 10.85 -1.58
CA ALA A 138 18.25 11.58 -2.54
C ALA A 138 17.73 11.47 -3.99
N VAL A 139 17.23 10.31 -4.40
CA VAL A 139 16.61 10.12 -5.71
C VAL A 139 15.23 10.80 -5.73
N ARG A 140 14.44 10.59 -4.67
CA ARG A 140 13.09 11.16 -4.56
C ARG A 140 13.08 12.69 -4.64
N SER A 141 14.05 13.38 -4.04
CA SER A 141 14.11 14.85 -4.08
C SER A 141 14.41 15.44 -5.46
N ARG A 142 14.81 14.60 -6.43
CA ARG A 142 15.19 14.99 -7.80
C ARG A 142 14.16 14.53 -8.85
N CYS A 143 13.08 13.89 -8.41
CA CYS A 143 12.03 13.39 -9.28
C CYS A 143 10.67 13.98 -8.88
N GLN A 144 9.76 14.09 -9.86
CA GLN A 144 8.33 14.34 -9.60
C GLN A 144 7.59 13.01 -9.48
N ILE A 145 6.76 12.88 -8.45
CA ILE A 145 6.00 11.66 -8.19
C ILE A 145 4.57 11.86 -8.70
N PHE A 146 4.09 10.91 -9.51
CA PHE A 146 2.73 10.88 -10.01
C PHE A 146 2.07 9.53 -9.70
N GLU A 147 0.92 9.59 -9.03
CA GLU A 147 0.11 8.42 -8.67
C GLU A 147 -0.88 8.08 -9.79
N PHE A 148 -0.82 6.84 -10.27
CA PHE A 148 -1.71 6.29 -11.28
C PHE A 148 -2.80 5.50 -10.60
N ASN A 149 -4.05 5.81 -10.92
CA ASN A 149 -5.20 5.10 -10.39
C ASN A 149 -5.53 3.85 -11.22
N PRO A 150 -6.20 2.83 -10.64
CA PRO A 150 -6.82 1.76 -11.42
C PRO A 150 -7.72 2.34 -12.52
N LEU A 151 -7.78 1.65 -13.67
CA LEU A 151 -8.66 2.06 -14.77
C LEU A 151 -10.11 1.72 -14.45
N THR A 152 -11.04 2.55 -14.93
CA THR A 152 -12.46 2.25 -14.80
C THR A 152 -12.88 1.10 -15.74
N GLU A 153 -14.01 0.45 -15.45
CA GLU A 153 -14.53 -0.60 -16.34
C GLU A 153 -14.85 -0.04 -17.73
N ASP A 154 -15.37 1.20 -17.81
CA ASP A 154 -15.68 1.88 -19.06
C ASP A 154 -14.41 2.18 -19.89
N ASP A 155 -13.34 2.62 -19.22
CA ASP A 155 -12.02 2.84 -19.83
C ASP A 155 -11.51 1.53 -20.47
N ILE A 156 -11.55 0.43 -19.72
CA ILE A 156 -11.09 -0.88 -20.20
C ILE A 156 -11.98 -1.37 -21.34
N ALA A 157 -13.31 -1.30 -21.19
CA ALA A 157 -14.26 -1.73 -22.20
C ALA A 157 -14.06 -0.99 -23.53
N ALA A 158 -13.76 0.31 -23.48
CA ALA A 158 -13.45 1.10 -24.68
C ALA A 158 -12.19 0.59 -25.41
N VAL A 159 -11.14 0.22 -24.67
CA VAL A 159 -9.92 -0.36 -25.28
C VAL A 159 -10.17 -1.76 -25.82
N LEU A 160 -10.90 -2.60 -25.08
CA LEU A 160 -11.27 -3.95 -25.54
C LEU A 160 -12.06 -3.89 -26.84
N ASN A 161 -13.00 -2.95 -26.96
CA ASN A 161 -13.78 -2.77 -28.17
C ASN A 161 -12.90 -2.39 -29.37
N LYS A 162 -11.96 -1.45 -29.16
CA LYS A 162 -10.94 -1.11 -30.18
C LYS A 162 -10.07 -2.32 -30.55
N ALA A 163 -9.71 -3.17 -29.59
CA ALA A 163 -8.91 -4.38 -29.85
C ALA A 163 -9.68 -5.41 -30.69
N CYS A 164 -10.97 -5.61 -30.42
CA CYS A 164 -11.84 -6.47 -31.21
C CYS A 164 -11.90 -6.07 -32.69
N THR A 165 -12.03 -4.77 -32.97
CA THR A 165 -12.13 -4.29 -34.36
C THR A 165 -10.76 -4.20 -35.05
N LYS A 166 -9.76 -3.62 -34.39
CA LYS A 166 -8.45 -3.30 -34.99
C LYS A 166 -7.53 -4.52 -35.09
N VAL A 167 -7.50 -5.37 -34.07
CA VAL A 167 -6.56 -6.50 -33.96
C VAL A 167 -7.22 -7.80 -34.35
N LEU A 168 -8.38 -8.11 -33.74
CA LEU A 168 -9.09 -9.38 -33.97
C LEU A 168 -9.95 -9.38 -35.23
N LYS A 169 -10.20 -8.20 -35.83
CA LYS A 169 -11.04 -8.02 -37.03
C LYS A 169 -12.43 -8.64 -36.89
N LEU A 170 -12.99 -8.60 -35.68
CA LEU A 170 -14.35 -9.05 -35.39
C LEU A 170 -15.35 -7.95 -35.78
N VAL A 171 -16.49 -8.37 -36.33
CA VAL A 171 -17.63 -7.48 -36.62
C VAL A 171 -18.64 -7.53 -35.47
N ASP A 172 -19.47 -6.49 -35.31
CA ASP A 172 -20.31 -6.26 -34.12
C ASP A 172 -21.13 -7.48 -33.65
N HIS A 173 -21.68 -8.30 -34.56
CA HIS A 173 -22.49 -9.46 -34.19
C HIS A 173 -21.67 -10.66 -33.65
N GLN A 174 -20.34 -10.62 -33.79
CA GLN A 174 -19.40 -11.62 -33.29
C GLN A 174 -18.94 -11.34 -31.86
N VAL A 175 -19.28 -10.17 -31.30
CA VAL A 175 -19.06 -9.86 -29.89
C VAL A 175 -20.42 -9.70 -29.24
N GLU A 176 -20.80 -10.67 -28.40
CA GLU A 176 -22.07 -10.59 -27.69
C GLU A 176 -22.06 -9.43 -26.68
N LYS A 177 -23.19 -8.71 -26.58
CA LYS A 177 -23.36 -7.61 -25.62
C LYS A 177 -22.94 -8.02 -24.21
N ASN A 178 -22.35 -7.08 -23.47
CA ASN A 178 -21.84 -7.27 -22.10
C ASN A 178 -20.64 -8.22 -21.95
N SER A 179 -20.18 -8.90 -23.01
CA SER A 179 -19.01 -9.77 -22.92
C SER A 179 -17.75 -8.99 -22.57
N LEU A 180 -17.55 -7.81 -23.18
CA LEU A 180 -16.40 -6.95 -22.91
C LEU A 180 -16.47 -6.32 -21.52
N ASN A 181 -17.67 -5.91 -21.07
CA ASN A 181 -17.87 -5.38 -19.72
C ASN A 181 -17.54 -6.44 -18.67
N LEU A 182 -17.89 -7.71 -18.91
CA LEU A 182 -17.51 -8.80 -18.01
C LEU A 182 -16.00 -9.03 -17.98
N ILE A 183 -15.30 -8.87 -19.10
CA ILE A 183 -13.83 -8.93 -19.14
C ILE A 183 -13.25 -7.75 -18.36
N ALA A 184 -13.79 -6.54 -18.55
CA ALA A 184 -13.35 -5.34 -17.86
C ALA A 184 -13.50 -5.47 -16.32
N ALA A 185 -14.67 -5.91 -15.86
CA ALA A 185 -14.93 -6.20 -14.45
C ALA A 185 -13.99 -7.28 -13.89
N ALA A 186 -13.72 -8.34 -14.66
CA ALA A 186 -12.81 -9.41 -14.24
C ALA A 186 -11.34 -8.98 -14.16
N ALA A 187 -10.99 -7.86 -14.81
CA ALA A 187 -9.62 -7.36 -14.87
C ALA A 187 -9.26 -6.39 -13.72
N ASP A 188 -10.25 -5.96 -12.94
CA ASP A 188 -10.07 -5.17 -11.71
C ASP A 188 -9.13 -3.95 -11.88
N GLY A 189 -9.33 -3.21 -12.97
CA GLY A 189 -8.55 -2.00 -13.29
C GLY A 189 -7.21 -2.23 -14.00
N ASP A 190 -6.81 -3.48 -14.29
CA ASP A 190 -5.61 -3.82 -15.05
C ASP A 190 -5.92 -4.11 -16.54
N LEU A 191 -5.57 -3.18 -17.43
CA LEU A 191 -5.81 -3.34 -18.87
C LEU A 191 -5.03 -4.49 -19.51
N ARG A 192 -3.83 -4.82 -18.99
CA ARG A 192 -3.01 -5.91 -19.52
C ARG A 192 -3.70 -7.25 -19.24
N ILE A 193 -4.27 -7.42 -18.05
CA ILE A 193 -5.08 -8.59 -17.71
C ILE A 193 -6.30 -8.68 -18.63
N ALA A 194 -7.02 -7.57 -18.82
CA ALA A 194 -8.20 -7.53 -19.69
C ALA A 194 -7.88 -7.97 -21.13
N LEU A 195 -6.79 -7.45 -21.72
CA LEU A 195 -6.38 -7.79 -23.08
C LEU A 195 -5.92 -9.25 -23.21
N ASN A 196 -5.27 -9.80 -22.18
CA ASN A 196 -4.88 -11.22 -22.16
C ASN A 196 -6.10 -12.15 -22.06
N ILE A 197 -7.12 -11.77 -21.26
CA ILE A 197 -8.39 -12.50 -21.19
C ILE A 197 -9.05 -12.48 -22.58
N LEU A 198 -9.15 -11.31 -23.20
CA LEU A 198 -9.73 -11.17 -24.54
C LEU A 198 -9.00 -12.03 -25.58
N GLU A 199 -7.67 -11.97 -25.60
CA GLU A 199 -6.82 -12.76 -26.49
C GLU A 199 -7.06 -14.26 -26.31
N THR A 200 -7.12 -14.73 -25.06
CA THR A 200 -7.30 -16.16 -24.75
C THR A 200 -8.71 -16.64 -25.10
N VAL A 201 -9.74 -15.88 -24.74
CA VAL A 201 -11.14 -16.22 -25.06
C VAL A 201 -11.33 -16.28 -26.58
N HIS A 202 -10.73 -15.35 -27.33
CA HIS A 202 -10.77 -15.37 -28.79
C HIS A 202 -9.97 -16.53 -29.38
N ALA A 203 -8.79 -16.84 -28.86
CA ALA A 203 -7.99 -17.97 -29.32
C ALA A 203 -8.74 -19.31 -29.17
N LEU A 204 -9.49 -19.48 -28.08
CA LEU A 204 -10.35 -20.63 -27.86
C LEU A 204 -11.63 -20.59 -28.70
N ASN A 205 -12.11 -19.40 -29.07
CA ASN A 205 -13.36 -19.18 -29.78
C ASN A 205 -13.21 -18.19 -30.94
N PRO A 206 -12.54 -18.57 -32.04
CA PRO A 206 -12.09 -17.62 -33.07
C PRO A 206 -13.22 -16.90 -33.82
N LYS A 207 -14.42 -17.48 -33.85
CA LYS A 207 -15.55 -16.95 -34.63
C LYS A 207 -16.46 -16.00 -33.85
N LYS A 208 -16.52 -16.14 -32.53
CA LYS A 208 -17.48 -15.41 -31.70
C LYS A 208 -17.08 -15.38 -30.23
N ILE A 209 -17.12 -14.20 -29.64
CA ILE A 209 -16.95 -13.98 -28.20
C ILE A 209 -18.35 -13.89 -27.59
N THR A 210 -18.69 -14.86 -26.76
CA THR A 210 -19.99 -14.95 -26.08
C THR A 210 -19.82 -14.74 -24.58
N LEU A 211 -20.90 -14.32 -23.92
CA LEU A 211 -20.90 -14.12 -22.48
C LEU A 211 -20.60 -15.44 -21.74
N ALA A 212 -21.09 -16.57 -22.26
CA ALA A 212 -20.84 -17.90 -21.70
C ALA A 212 -19.34 -18.26 -21.73
N ASN A 213 -18.66 -18.02 -22.85
CA ASN A 213 -17.25 -18.34 -23.02
C ASN A 213 -16.36 -17.47 -22.12
N VAL A 214 -16.70 -16.18 -21.98
CA VAL A 214 -16.02 -15.29 -21.04
C VAL A 214 -16.24 -15.80 -19.61
N LYS A 215 -17.50 -16.10 -19.21
CA LYS A 215 -17.80 -16.62 -17.86
C LYS A 215 -17.08 -17.93 -17.54
N SER A 216 -16.99 -18.86 -18.50
CA SER A 216 -16.30 -20.13 -18.26
C SER A 216 -14.80 -19.93 -18.06
N PHE A 217 -14.19 -19.07 -18.88
CA PHE A 217 -12.77 -18.77 -18.79
C PHE A 217 -12.43 -17.97 -17.53
N THR A 218 -13.19 -16.91 -17.25
CA THR A 218 -12.99 -16.11 -16.04
C THR A 218 -13.23 -16.94 -14.79
N LYS A 219 -14.22 -17.84 -14.71
CA LYS A 219 -14.37 -18.75 -13.56
C LYS A 219 -13.15 -19.65 -13.33
N GLN A 220 -12.56 -20.20 -14.38
CA GLN A 220 -11.35 -21.04 -14.29
C GLN A 220 -10.12 -20.20 -13.90
N GLN A 221 -10.02 -18.99 -14.43
CA GLN A 221 -8.96 -18.05 -14.08
C GLN A 221 -9.14 -17.53 -12.66
N PHE A 222 -10.33 -17.13 -12.22
CA PHE A 222 -10.65 -16.78 -10.84
C PHE A 222 -10.27 -17.93 -9.91
N PHE A 223 -10.54 -19.20 -10.22
CA PHE A 223 -10.01 -20.31 -9.39
C PHE A 223 -8.47 -20.39 -9.29
N SER A 224 -7.74 -19.83 -10.27
CA SER A 224 -6.27 -19.81 -10.32
C SER A 224 -5.65 -18.47 -9.86
N TYR A 225 -6.38 -17.36 -10.00
CA TYR A 225 -6.04 -15.97 -9.60
C TYR A 225 -6.60 -15.60 -8.21
N ASP A 226 -7.63 -16.31 -7.71
CA ASP A 226 -8.21 -16.21 -6.34
C ASP A 226 -7.22 -16.60 -5.24
N LYS A 227 -5.97 -16.90 -5.60
CA LYS A 227 -4.89 -16.88 -4.63
C LYS A 227 -4.57 -15.48 -4.11
N ASN A 228 -4.89 -14.38 -4.82
CA ASN A 228 -4.20 -13.10 -4.57
C ASN A 228 -4.99 -11.77 -4.46
N ALA A 229 -6.32 -11.65 -4.58
CA ALA A 229 -6.92 -10.32 -4.32
C ALA A 229 -8.38 -10.29 -3.84
N THR A 230 -9.38 -10.29 -4.71
CA THR A 230 -10.66 -9.63 -4.34
C THR A 230 -11.53 -10.43 -3.35
N LYS A 231 -11.82 -11.72 -3.61
CA LYS A 231 -12.51 -12.56 -2.60
C LYS A 231 -11.62 -12.93 -1.42
N HIS A 232 -10.31 -12.89 -1.62
CA HIS A 232 -9.35 -13.13 -0.55
C HIS A 232 -9.50 -12.07 0.55
N TYR A 233 -9.60 -10.80 0.15
CA TYR A 233 -9.91 -9.71 1.07
C TYR A 233 -11.30 -9.85 1.69
N ASP A 234 -12.32 -10.29 0.93
CA ASP A 234 -13.65 -10.52 1.50
C ASP A 234 -13.64 -11.60 2.59
N TYR A 235 -12.98 -12.74 2.36
CA TYR A 235 -12.87 -13.79 3.38
C TYR A 235 -12.00 -13.37 4.56
N LEU A 236 -10.92 -12.62 4.32
CA LEU A 236 -10.07 -12.11 5.38
C LEU A 236 -10.76 -10.99 6.20
N ALA A 237 -11.62 -10.19 5.57
CA ALA A 237 -12.48 -9.22 6.22
C ALA A 237 -13.55 -9.93 7.04
N ALA A 238 -14.31 -10.86 6.44
CA ALA A 238 -15.30 -11.67 7.13
C ALA A 238 -14.70 -12.44 8.32
N TYR A 239 -13.50 -13.00 8.17
CA TYR A 239 -12.75 -13.63 9.27
C TYR A 239 -12.51 -12.65 10.43
N SER A 240 -12.13 -11.41 10.11
CA SER A 240 -11.82 -10.39 11.12
C SER A 240 -13.08 -9.85 11.78
N ASP A 241 -14.12 -9.60 11.00
CA ASP A 241 -15.42 -9.12 11.48
C ASP A 241 -16.12 -10.17 12.32
N SER A 242 -16.01 -11.46 11.99
CA SER A 242 -16.47 -12.55 12.86
C SER A 242 -15.73 -12.57 14.20
N MET A 243 -14.40 -12.37 14.21
CA MET A 243 -13.64 -12.26 15.46
C MET A 243 -14.02 -11.01 16.26
N ALA A 244 -14.23 -9.86 15.61
CA ALA A 244 -14.69 -8.63 16.25
C ALA A 244 -16.10 -8.82 16.87
N GLY A 245 -17.01 -9.43 16.10
CA GLY A 245 -18.37 -9.80 16.50
C GLY A 245 -18.46 -10.95 17.51
N SER A 246 -17.32 -11.57 17.86
CA SER A 246 -17.23 -12.70 18.78
C SER A 246 -17.96 -13.98 18.32
N ASP A 247 -18.21 -14.11 17.01
CA ASP A 247 -18.77 -15.32 16.41
C ASP A 247 -17.63 -16.31 16.10
N THR A 248 -17.44 -17.25 17.02
CA THR A 248 -16.35 -18.24 16.93
C THR A 248 -16.55 -19.20 15.76
N ASP A 249 -17.78 -19.61 15.50
CA ASP A 249 -18.07 -20.62 14.47
C ASP A 249 -17.87 -20.02 13.07
N ALA A 250 -18.35 -18.79 12.83
CA ALA A 250 -18.10 -18.07 11.59
C ALA A 250 -16.60 -17.79 11.39
N ALA A 251 -15.89 -17.36 12.43
CA ALA A 251 -14.45 -17.11 12.33
C ALA A 251 -13.66 -18.39 11.99
N LEU A 252 -14.00 -19.53 12.60
CA LEU A 252 -13.37 -20.82 12.29
C LEU A 252 -13.71 -21.30 10.87
N TYR A 253 -14.93 -21.04 10.39
CA TYR A 253 -15.33 -21.34 9.00
C TYR A 253 -14.47 -20.54 8.00
N TYR A 254 -14.34 -19.23 8.18
CA TYR A 254 -13.53 -18.40 7.29
C TYR A 254 -12.03 -18.72 7.40
N LEU A 255 -11.52 -19.03 8.60
CA LEU A 255 -10.18 -19.56 8.78
C LEU A 255 -9.95 -20.82 7.93
N ALA A 256 -10.89 -21.76 7.93
CA ALA A 256 -10.76 -22.99 7.16
C ALA A 256 -10.71 -22.73 5.65
N ILE A 257 -11.47 -21.76 5.15
CA ILE A 257 -11.43 -21.33 3.73
C ILE A 257 -10.05 -20.74 3.41
N LEU A 258 -9.59 -19.77 4.20
CA LEU A 258 -8.30 -19.09 4.00
C LEU A 258 -7.14 -20.10 3.99
N LEU A 259 -7.13 -21.06 4.93
CA LEU A 259 -6.11 -22.09 5.01
C LEU A 259 -6.17 -23.10 3.86
N LYS A 260 -7.38 -23.47 3.38
CA LYS A 260 -7.53 -24.34 2.20
C LYS A 260 -7.02 -23.67 0.93
N ASN A 261 -7.14 -22.35 0.85
CA ASN A 261 -6.62 -21.55 -0.26
C ASN A 261 -5.09 -21.31 -0.17
N GLY A 262 -4.46 -21.76 0.92
CA GLY A 262 -3.01 -21.65 1.11
C GLY A 262 -2.56 -20.31 1.69
N ASP A 263 -3.48 -19.46 2.15
CA ASP A 263 -3.14 -18.17 2.73
C ASP A 263 -2.85 -18.26 4.24
N LEU A 264 -1.73 -18.89 4.56
CA LEU A 264 -1.22 -18.89 5.92
C LEU A 264 -0.73 -17.49 6.34
N ALA A 265 -0.08 -16.78 5.41
CA ALA A 265 0.61 -15.53 5.69
C ALA A 265 -0.34 -14.40 6.11
N SER A 266 -1.48 -14.23 5.43
CA SER A 266 -2.39 -13.13 5.81
C SER A 266 -3.14 -13.43 7.10
N VAL A 267 -3.50 -14.69 7.38
CA VAL A 267 -4.07 -15.09 8.68
C VAL A 267 -3.10 -14.81 9.82
N VAL A 268 -1.83 -15.22 9.68
CA VAL A 268 -0.79 -14.96 10.68
C VAL A 268 -0.61 -13.46 10.90
N ARG A 269 -0.49 -12.67 9.81
CA ARG A 269 -0.36 -11.22 9.89
C ARG A 269 -1.55 -10.60 10.64
N ARG A 270 -2.77 -11.02 10.33
CA ARG A 270 -3.98 -10.50 10.98
C ARG A 270 -3.96 -10.78 12.48
N LEU A 271 -3.68 -12.02 12.89
CA LEU A 271 -3.61 -12.41 14.30
C LEU A 271 -2.41 -11.81 15.07
N ARG A 272 -1.44 -11.19 14.39
CA ARG A 272 -0.39 -10.40 15.03
C ARG A 272 -0.80 -8.97 15.35
N GLU A 273 -1.79 -8.44 14.61
CA GLU A 273 -2.16 -7.03 14.63
C GLU A 273 -3.45 -6.80 15.43
N ILE A 274 -4.54 -7.46 15.03
CA ILE A 274 -5.87 -7.18 15.58
C ILE A 274 -6.08 -7.48 17.06
N PRO A 275 -5.32 -8.38 17.74
CA PRO A 275 -5.53 -8.56 19.18
C PRO A 275 -5.29 -7.27 19.96
N TYR A 276 -4.39 -6.40 19.50
CA TYR A 276 -4.13 -5.12 20.12
C TYR A 276 -5.32 -4.16 19.98
N THR A 277 -6.03 -4.19 18.86
CA THR A 277 -7.15 -3.27 18.58
C THR A 277 -8.51 -3.79 19.06
N TYR A 278 -8.72 -5.10 19.07
CA TYR A 278 -10.00 -5.70 19.46
C TYR A 278 -10.04 -6.11 20.93
N ILE A 279 -8.91 -6.43 21.56
CA ILE A 279 -8.83 -6.87 22.97
C ILE A 279 -8.04 -5.85 23.80
N GLY A 280 -6.83 -5.50 23.35
CA GLY A 280 -6.00 -4.48 24.01
C GLY A 280 -5.85 -4.70 25.52
N LEU A 281 -6.18 -3.67 26.30
CA LEU A 281 -6.09 -3.70 27.77
C LEU A 281 -7.20 -4.51 28.45
N ALA A 282 -8.22 -4.97 27.71
CA ALA A 282 -9.25 -5.84 28.26
C ALA A 282 -8.68 -7.21 28.64
N ASN A 283 -7.67 -7.71 27.92
CA ASN A 283 -6.89 -8.89 28.31
C ASN A 283 -5.49 -8.95 27.66
N PRO A 284 -4.48 -8.25 28.22
CA PRO A 284 -3.13 -8.21 27.67
C PRO A 284 -2.43 -9.58 27.59
N GLN A 285 -2.78 -10.49 28.50
CA GLN A 285 -2.20 -11.84 28.51
C GLN A 285 -2.70 -12.66 27.31
N GLN A 286 -4.01 -12.57 26.99
CA GLN A 286 -4.57 -13.24 25.81
C GLN A 286 -3.99 -12.68 24.52
N VAL A 287 -3.82 -11.36 24.40
CA VAL A 287 -3.12 -10.72 23.27
C VAL A 287 -1.76 -11.39 23.03
N THR A 288 -0.98 -11.58 24.08
CA THR A 288 0.35 -12.23 23.99
C THR A 288 0.26 -13.69 23.55
N GLN A 289 -0.71 -14.44 24.08
CA GLN A 289 -0.93 -15.84 23.71
C GLN A 289 -1.32 -15.99 22.24
N ILE A 290 -2.20 -15.11 21.75
CA ILE A 290 -2.67 -15.09 20.35
C ILE A 290 -1.52 -14.81 19.39
N VAL A 291 -0.74 -13.75 19.64
CA VAL A 291 0.43 -13.39 18.82
C VAL A 291 1.47 -14.51 18.83
N THR A 292 1.71 -15.13 20.00
CA THR A 292 2.65 -16.25 20.12
C THR A 292 2.18 -17.46 19.31
N ALA A 293 0.89 -17.80 19.38
CA ALA A 293 0.33 -18.90 18.60
C ALA A 293 0.42 -18.63 17.10
N ALA A 294 0.13 -17.40 16.64
CA ALA A 294 0.30 -17.00 15.25
C ALA A 294 1.77 -17.11 14.79
N ASN A 295 2.72 -16.68 15.63
CA ASN A 295 4.16 -16.82 15.36
C ASN A 295 4.59 -18.28 15.24
N GLN A 296 4.05 -19.16 16.09
CA GLN A 296 4.32 -20.60 16.00
C GLN A 296 3.70 -21.22 14.76
N ALA A 297 2.49 -20.81 14.39
CA ALA A 297 1.83 -21.30 13.18
C ALA A 297 2.66 -21.02 11.92
N GLU A 298 3.22 -19.81 11.80
CA GLU A 298 4.11 -19.44 10.70
C GLU A 298 5.36 -20.33 10.63
N LYS A 299 6.01 -20.59 11.77
CA LYS A 299 7.21 -21.44 11.86
C LYS A 299 6.91 -22.91 11.57
N ILE A 300 5.75 -23.41 12.00
CA ILE A 300 5.35 -24.82 11.84
C ILE A 300 4.91 -25.11 10.40
N GLY A 301 4.19 -24.17 9.76
CA GLY A 301 3.64 -24.36 8.43
C GLY A 301 2.45 -25.34 8.36
N MET A 302 1.80 -25.38 7.19
CA MET A 302 0.67 -26.30 6.95
C MET A 302 1.15 -27.75 6.76
N PRO A 303 0.37 -28.76 7.17
CA PRO A 303 -1.01 -28.69 7.67
C PRO A 303 -1.14 -28.53 9.19
N LYS A 304 -0.04 -28.53 9.95
CA LYS A 304 -0.07 -28.49 11.42
C LYS A 304 -0.34 -27.09 11.98
N ALA A 305 -0.03 -26.03 11.23
CA ALA A 305 -0.31 -24.64 11.59
C ALA A 305 -1.78 -24.35 11.90
N LYS A 306 -2.73 -25.16 11.39
CA LYS A 306 -4.17 -24.97 11.67
C LYS A 306 -4.51 -24.99 13.17
N TYR A 307 -3.85 -25.83 13.98
CA TYR A 307 -4.16 -25.97 15.40
C TYR A 307 -3.84 -24.70 16.22
N PRO A 308 -2.62 -24.14 16.16
CA PRO A 308 -2.35 -22.87 16.84
C PRO A 308 -3.20 -21.70 16.30
N LEU A 309 -3.58 -21.71 15.00
CA LEU A 309 -4.46 -20.69 14.44
C LEU A 309 -5.90 -20.81 14.92
N MET A 310 -6.43 -22.04 15.05
CA MET A 310 -7.74 -22.27 15.67
C MET A 310 -7.74 -21.80 17.12
N PHE A 311 -6.70 -22.14 17.89
CA PHE A 311 -6.52 -21.67 19.27
C PHE A 311 -6.54 -20.14 19.35
N ALA A 312 -5.74 -19.48 18.52
CA ALA A 312 -5.67 -18.01 18.45
C ALA A 312 -7.02 -17.39 18.07
N THR A 313 -7.71 -17.95 17.08
CA THR A 313 -9.02 -17.48 16.60
C THR A 313 -10.09 -17.60 17.68
N MET A 314 -10.14 -18.74 18.37
CA MET A 314 -11.09 -18.97 19.45
C MET A 314 -10.84 -18.01 20.61
N LEU A 315 -9.57 -17.82 21.00
CA LEU A 315 -9.21 -16.82 22.01
C LEU A 315 -9.68 -15.42 21.60
N MET A 316 -9.40 -15.00 20.36
CA MET A 316 -9.88 -13.71 19.83
C MET A 316 -11.39 -13.52 20.01
N CYS A 317 -12.18 -14.56 19.72
CA CYS A 317 -13.64 -14.49 19.79
C CYS A 317 -14.14 -14.42 21.23
N ILE A 318 -13.60 -15.23 22.15
CA ILE A 318 -14.06 -15.29 23.55
C ILE A 318 -13.50 -14.17 24.44
N SER A 319 -12.44 -13.49 24.01
CA SER A 319 -11.86 -12.37 24.76
C SER A 319 -12.82 -11.19 24.90
N PRO A 320 -12.84 -10.49 26.05
CA PRO A 320 -13.57 -9.24 26.18
C PRO A 320 -13.05 -8.22 25.16
N LYS A 321 -13.96 -7.52 24.49
CA LYS A 321 -13.61 -6.57 23.45
C LYS A 321 -13.34 -5.18 24.02
N SER A 322 -12.32 -4.51 23.50
CA SER A 322 -12.04 -3.11 23.79
C SER A 322 -11.45 -2.41 22.58
N ARG A 323 -12.14 -1.36 22.11
CA ARG A 323 -11.65 -0.41 21.10
C ARG A 323 -10.99 0.83 21.71
N ALA A 324 -10.58 0.76 22.99
CA ALA A 324 -10.04 1.92 23.69
C ALA A 324 -8.84 2.56 22.97
N PHE A 325 -7.97 1.78 22.34
CA PHE A 325 -6.81 2.31 21.62
C PHE A 325 -7.17 3.09 20.35
N GLU A 326 -8.17 2.66 19.61
CA GLU A 326 -8.64 3.37 18.41
C GLU A 326 -9.24 4.73 18.80
N GLU A 327 -10.10 4.75 19.82
CA GLU A 327 -10.70 5.98 20.35
C GLU A 327 -9.68 6.92 20.99
N ILE A 328 -8.63 6.38 21.64
CA ILE A 328 -7.49 7.17 22.13
C ILE A 328 -6.78 7.83 20.95
N TRP A 329 -6.51 7.07 19.88
CA TRP A 329 -5.79 7.57 18.72
C TRP A 329 -6.57 8.68 18.00
N GLU A 330 -7.87 8.49 17.75
CA GLU A 330 -8.73 9.52 17.15
C GLU A 330 -8.69 10.86 17.89
N ARG A 331 -8.65 10.82 19.23
CA ARG A 331 -8.53 12.03 20.06
C ARG A 331 -7.15 12.66 19.99
N LEU A 332 -6.11 11.84 19.98
CA LEU A 332 -4.72 12.31 19.87
C LEU A 332 -4.47 12.95 18.51
N ASP A 333 -4.99 12.35 17.44
CA ASP A 333 -4.84 12.83 16.05
C ASP A 333 -5.29 14.30 15.94
N GLN A 334 -6.50 14.59 16.43
CA GLN A 334 -7.09 15.93 16.46
C GLN A 334 -6.24 16.99 17.19
N ASP A 335 -5.56 16.60 18.27
CA ASP A 335 -4.72 17.52 19.04
C ASP A 335 -3.29 17.64 18.48
N SER A 336 -2.82 16.59 17.81
CA SER A 336 -1.44 16.46 17.36
C SER A 336 -1.19 16.99 15.94
N ASP A 337 -2.24 17.23 15.14
CA ASP A 337 -2.16 17.82 13.79
C ASP A 337 -1.43 19.17 13.74
N HIS A 338 -1.46 19.91 14.85
CA HIS A 338 -0.79 21.21 14.97
C HIS A 338 0.10 21.24 16.21
N PRO A 339 1.24 20.52 16.22
CA PRO A 339 2.06 20.35 17.42
C PRO A 339 2.68 21.67 17.90
N ASN A 340 2.84 22.66 17.02
CA ASN A 340 3.29 24.01 17.38
C ASN A 340 2.26 24.79 18.22
N ARG A 341 0.97 24.42 18.16
CA ARG A 341 -0.10 25.06 18.94
C ARG A 341 0.01 24.73 20.43
N TYR A 342 0.51 23.54 20.74
CA TYR A 342 0.67 23.04 22.10
C TYR A 342 2.14 22.67 22.34
N PRO A 343 3.01 23.65 22.67
CA PRO A 343 4.41 23.37 22.89
C PRO A 343 4.60 22.46 24.13
N MET A 344 5.50 21.50 24.00
CA MET A 344 5.92 20.65 25.13
C MET A 344 6.57 21.48 26.25
N PRO A 345 6.52 21.01 27.51
CA PRO A 345 7.25 21.64 28.62
C PRO A 345 8.75 21.76 28.33
N ASN A 346 9.35 22.91 28.68
CA ASN A 346 10.77 23.16 28.46
C ASN A 346 11.67 22.12 29.16
N SER A 347 11.28 21.66 30.35
CA SER A 347 12.01 20.67 31.14
C SER A 347 12.18 19.32 30.42
N LEU A 348 11.26 18.97 29.50
CA LEU A 348 11.28 17.73 28.73
C LEU A 348 12.04 17.82 27.40
N ARG A 349 12.53 19.01 27.02
CA ARG A 349 13.32 19.17 25.78
C ARG A 349 14.65 18.44 25.87
N ASP A 350 15.17 18.05 24.71
CA ASP A 350 16.50 17.45 24.59
C ASP A 350 17.57 18.40 25.17
N PHE A 351 18.43 17.84 26.03
CA PHE A 351 19.48 18.56 26.75
C PHE A 351 20.90 18.21 26.27
N HIS A 352 21.04 17.35 25.25
CA HIS A 352 22.33 16.80 24.85
C HIS A 352 23.25 17.79 24.09
N TYR A 353 22.78 18.98 23.72
CA TYR A 353 23.61 20.01 23.09
C TYR A 353 24.18 21.02 24.09
N LYS A 354 25.35 21.61 23.77
CA LYS A 354 26.05 22.58 24.63
C LYS A 354 25.11 23.75 25.00
N HIS A 355 25.03 24.05 26.30
CA HIS A 355 24.26 25.17 26.89
C HIS A 355 22.72 25.01 26.80
N ALA A 356 22.19 23.81 26.56
CA ALA A 356 20.74 23.56 26.46
C ALA A 356 19.93 23.98 27.69
N LYS A 357 20.49 23.79 28.90
CA LYS A 357 19.87 24.24 30.17
C LYS A 357 19.70 25.75 30.26
N GLU A 358 20.72 26.51 29.87
CA GLU A 358 20.75 27.97 29.96
C GLU A 358 19.92 28.64 28.87
N ILE A 359 19.88 28.04 27.67
CA ILE A 359 19.22 28.61 26.49
C ILE A 359 17.73 28.25 26.42
N THR A 360 17.35 27.02 26.81
CA THR A 360 15.98 26.52 26.60
C THR A 360 15.30 25.95 27.85
N GLY A 361 16.02 25.83 28.97
CA GLY A 361 15.52 25.15 30.17
C GLY A 361 15.42 23.62 30.03
N ALA A 362 16.06 23.04 29.01
CA ALA A 362 16.07 21.60 28.74
C ALA A 362 16.81 20.80 29.82
N GLY A 363 16.33 19.60 30.15
CA GLY A 363 17.00 18.71 31.12
C GLY A 363 16.89 19.15 32.58
N LEU A 364 15.87 19.96 32.90
CA LEU A 364 15.47 20.31 34.26
C LEU A 364 14.35 19.41 34.79
N ALA A 365 13.90 18.43 34.02
CA ALA A 365 12.93 17.45 34.48
C ALA A 365 13.48 16.64 35.66
N GLU A 366 12.67 16.46 36.69
CA GLU A 366 13.00 15.59 37.81
C GLU A 366 13.11 14.14 37.32
N SER A 367 14.13 13.43 37.79
CA SER A 367 14.30 12.01 37.48
C SER A 367 13.24 11.19 38.24
N PRO A 368 12.34 10.45 37.55
CA PRO A 368 11.36 9.62 38.24
C PRO A 368 12.02 8.62 39.19
N PHE A 369 13.16 8.03 38.81
CA PHE A 369 13.86 7.02 39.61
C PHE A 369 14.46 7.56 40.93
N GLN A 370 14.59 8.88 41.08
CA GLN A 370 15.06 9.52 42.31
C GLN A 370 13.90 10.05 43.17
N ALA A 371 12.68 10.10 42.63
CA ALA A 371 11.50 10.59 43.32
C ALA A 371 10.82 9.49 44.17
N PRO A 372 10.04 9.85 45.21
CA PRO A 372 9.24 8.89 45.97
C PRO A 372 8.32 8.07 45.05
N HIS A 373 8.19 6.78 45.36
CA HIS A 373 7.47 5.79 44.53
C HIS A 373 7.99 5.64 43.09
N GLN A 374 9.17 6.18 42.79
CA GLN A 374 9.75 6.26 41.45
C GLN A 374 8.87 7.05 40.46
N ILE A 375 8.16 8.07 40.97
CA ILE A 375 7.24 8.91 40.18
C ILE A 375 7.52 10.39 40.47
N ALA A 376 8.02 11.13 39.48
CA ALA A 376 8.26 12.57 39.61
C ALA A 376 6.96 13.38 39.42
N LYS A 377 6.70 14.32 40.34
CA LYS A 377 5.51 15.19 40.36
C LYS A 377 5.74 16.43 39.52
N GLN A 378 5.79 16.25 38.21
CA GLN A 378 6.03 17.31 37.25
C GLN A 378 5.01 17.28 36.10
N ASN A 379 4.87 18.40 35.40
CA ASN A 379 3.99 18.48 34.25
C ASN A 379 4.62 17.80 33.03
N TYR A 380 3.98 16.75 32.52
CA TYR A 380 4.38 16.09 31.28
C TYR A 380 3.58 16.55 30.07
N MET A 381 2.37 17.06 30.29
CA MET A 381 1.48 17.48 29.21
C MET A 381 1.93 18.80 28.55
N PRO A 382 1.75 18.94 27.22
CA PRO A 382 1.96 20.21 26.53
C PRO A 382 1.13 21.36 27.11
N LYS A 383 1.64 22.58 26.96
CA LYS A 383 0.92 23.78 27.41
C LYS A 383 -0.41 23.89 26.64
N GLY A 384 -1.52 24.04 27.36
CA GLY A 384 -2.87 24.10 26.78
C GLY A 384 -3.62 22.75 26.76
N LEU A 385 -2.93 21.63 27.03
CA LEU A 385 -3.54 20.30 27.13
C LEU A 385 -3.49 19.73 28.55
N LYS A 386 -3.07 20.53 29.54
CA LYS A 386 -3.07 20.10 30.95
C LYS A 386 -4.50 19.75 31.38
N GLY A 387 -4.66 18.60 32.02
CA GLY A 387 -5.97 18.08 32.42
C GLY A 387 -6.77 17.43 31.30
N LYS A 388 -6.24 17.33 30.08
CA LYS A 388 -6.90 16.56 29.01
C LYS A 388 -6.70 15.06 29.23
N GLN A 389 -7.81 14.33 29.21
CA GLN A 389 -7.83 12.88 29.35
C GLN A 389 -7.96 12.19 27.99
N TYR A 390 -7.11 11.19 27.73
CA TYR A 390 -7.20 10.38 26.51
C TYR A 390 -7.70 8.96 26.77
N TYR A 391 -7.29 8.33 27.87
CA TYR A 391 -7.67 6.95 28.16
C TYR A 391 -9.01 6.89 28.90
N PHE A 392 -9.99 6.24 28.28
CA PHE A 392 -11.29 5.89 28.88
C PHE A 392 -11.47 4.38 28.80
N PRO A 393 -11.69 3.69 29.94
CA PRO A 393 -11.82 2.24 29.95
C PRO A 393 -13.15 1.79 29.36
N LYS A 394 -13.17 0.59 28.79
CA LYS A 394 -14.42 -0.12 28.48
C LYS A 394 -14.90 -0.91 29.67
N ASP A 395 -16.11 -1.43 29.54
CA ASP A 395 -16.79 -2.16 30.60
C ASP A 395 -16.24 -3.59 30.73
N ASN A 396 -15.02 -3.71 31.28
CA ASN A 396 -14.40 -4.98 31.64
C ASN A 396 -13.53 -4.83 32.90
N GLN A 397 -13.32 -5.94 33.61
CA GLN A 397 -12.65 -5.93 34.91
C GLN A 397 -11.19 -5.44 34.83
N ASN A 398 -10.45 -5.82 33.79
CA ASN A 398 -9.05 -5.46 33.65
C ASN A 398 -8.88 -3.97 33.39
N GLU A 399 -9.63 -3.41 32.45
CA GLU A 399 -9.55 -1.98 32.15
C GLU A 399 -10.05 -1.12 33.30
N ARG A 400 -11.09 -1.55 34.04
CA ARG A 400 -11.51 -0.88 35.28
C ARG A 400 -10.35 -0.80 36.29
N ARG A 401 -9.68 -1.93 36.55
CA ARG A 401 -8.52 -1.98 37.45
C ARG A 401 -7.35 -1.11 36.97
N LEU A 402 -7.02 -1.17 35.68
CA LEU A 402 -5.96 -0.35 35.10
C LEU A 402 -6.30 1.14 35.12
N TYR A 403 -7.57 1.47 34.92
CA TYR A 403 -8.06 2.84 34.97
C TYR A 403 -8.03 3.44 36.38
N GLU A 404 -8.34 2.66 37.41
CA GLU A 404 -8.14 3.10 38.79
C GLU A 404 -6.68 3.46 39.07
N GLN A 405 -5.74 2.65 38.58
CA GLN A 405 -4.31 2.95 38.71
C GLN A 405 -3.93 4.19 37.90
N TYR A 406 -4.46 4.35 36.68
CA TYR A 406 -4.28 5.52 35.84
C TYR A 406 -4.72 6.81 36.54
N LEU A 407 -5.90 6.81 37.16
CA LEU A 407 -6.41 7.97 37.92
C LEU A 407 -5.57 8.26 39.17
N LYS A 408 -5.15 7.23 39.91
CA LYS A 408 -4.25 7.40 41.07
C LYS A 408 -2.91 8.03 40.67
N LEU A 409 -2.33 7.59 39.56
CA LEU A 409 -1.09 8.14 39.02
C LEU A 409 -1.27 9.59 38.57
N HIS A 410 -2.35 9.91 37.85
CA HIS A 410 -2.66 11.28 37.46
C HIS A 410 -2.76 12.20 38.68
N ARG A 411 -3.58 11.82 39.67
CA ARG A 411 -3.75 12.60 40.91
C ARG A 411 -2.42 12.79 41.64
N TYR A 412 -1.57 11.76 41.70
CA TYR A 412 -0.28 11.85 42.35
C TYR A 412 0.69 12.80 41.62
N ILE A 413 0.74 12.73 40.28
CA ILE A 413 1.64 13.54 39.44
C ILE A 413 1.21 15.02 39.41
N TYR A 414 -0.08 15.27 39.19
CA TYR A 414 -0.61 16.62 38.93
C TYR A 414 -1.23 17.29 40.16
N GLY A 415 -1.47 16.53 41.24
CA GLY A 415 -2.10 17.04 42.46
C GLY A 415 -3.61 17.29 42.33
N GLU A 416 -4.21 16.96 41.19
CA GLU A 416 -5.62 17.21 40.87
C GLU A 416 -6.25 16.02 40.13
N ASP A 417 -7.57 15.90 40.22
CA ASP A 417 -8.33 14.96 39.43
C ASP A 417 -8.62 15.52 38.04
N TYR A 418 -8.91 14.64 37.08
CA TYR A 418 -9.52 15.06 35.82
C TYR A 418 -10.86 15.77 36.11
N GLN A 419 -11.07 16.92 35.47
CA GLN A 419 -12.36 17.62 35.52
C GLN A 419 -13.39 16.79 34.75
N LYS A 420 -14.57 16.57 35.35
CA LYS A 420 -15.65 15.77 34.78
C LYS A 420 -16.39 16.49 33.68
#